data_AF-A0A1H1A872-F1
#
_entry.id   AF-A0A1H1A872-F1
#
_cell.length_a   1.000
_cell.length_b   1.000
_cell.length_c   1.000
_cell.angle_alpha   90.00
_cell.angle_beta   90.00
_cell.angle_gamma   90.00
#
_symmetry.space_group_name_H-M   'P 1'
#
loop_
_entity.id
_entity.type
_entity.pdbx_description
1 polymer ?
#
loop_
_entity_poly.entity_id
_entity_poly.type
_entity_poly.pdbx_seq_one_letter_code
_entity_poly.pdbx_strand_id
1 'polypeptide(L)'
;MVDVDAVGLLTREVLRERTGDLVAEACAWSVGVSDQPHRVRRHGRVVDSGLTLGARAAAGLPLSGEEDARLELGDARPGSFQDALGALTPSGAMLADRFEREVVDPFVLDTCVRAAERVRESDPAAWAELLDDLGEDGEDLVAVVRAGEWEAPLRTEAEQLVLAALATAPLLEVEAEGLPLSLVRAAEATTRAAAGPASGPPAGSSAGSSAGGDDLAGARFLAAAALADGGWPLPVAPAHAGALLHALLAQGLDEEEVLRVLPDLPVERATAAAVGTALAQRPHRHG
;
A
#
# COMPACT_ATOMS: atom_id res chain seq x y z
N MET A 1 13.38 4.78 21.70
CA MET A 1 12.38 5.67 21.11
C MET A 1 11.75 4.95 19.93
N VAL A 2 10.64 4.24 20.18
CA VAL A 2 9.74 3.84 19.09
C VAL A 2 9.10 5.11 18.60
N ASP A 3 9.38 5.46 17.36
CA ASP A 3 8.63 6.52 16.72
C ASP A 3 7.17 6.07 16.61
N VAL A 4 6.20 6.97 16.84
CA VAL A 4 4.76 6.69 16.58
C VAL A 4 4.57 6.18 15.14
N ASP A 5 5.49 6.53 14.25
CA ASP A 5 5.60 6.02 12.88
C ASP A 5 5.87 4.50 12.79
N ALA A 6 6.50 3.85 13.77
CA ALA A 6 6.79 2.41 13.71
C ALA A 6 5.51 1.55 13.81
N VAL A 7 4.58 1.92 14.71
CA VAL A 7 3.26 1.27 14.76
C VAL A 7 2.48 1.58 13.49
N GLY A 8 2.51 2.83 13.02
CA GLY A 8 1.88 3.23 11.75
C GLY A 8 2.44 2.53 10.50
N LEU A 9 3.71 2.11 10.51
CA LEU A 9 4.29 1.30 9.44
C LEU A 9 3.84 -0.16 9.54
N LEU A 10 3.82 -0.71 10.76
CA LEU A 10 3.42 -2.09 10.98
C LEU A 10 1.92 -2.32 10.72
N THR A 11 1.05 -1.35 11.04
CA THR A 11 -0.39 -1.44 10.73
C THR A 11 -0.63 -1.59 9.23
N ARG A 12 0.15 -0.90 8.39
CA ARG A 12 0.12 -1.06 6.93
C ARG A 12 0.66 -2.40 6.46
N GLU A 13 1.70 -2.92 7.11
CA GLU A 13 2.22 -4.26 6.82
C GLU A 13 1.15 -5.33 7.12
N VAL A 14 0.54 -5.27 8.30
CA VAL A 14 -0.55 -6.19 8.69
C VAL A 14 -1.76 -6.03 7.76
N LEU A 15 -2.13 -4.81 7.34
CA LEU A 15 -3.20 -4.59 6.35
C LEU A 15 -2.90 -5.29 5.01
N ARG A 16 -1.64 -5.25 4.55
CA ARG A 16 -1.21 -5.94 3.32
C ARG A 16 -1.30 -7.46 3.48
N GLU A 17 -0.85 -8.00 4.61
CA GLU A 17 -0.98 -9.42 4.94
C GLU A 17 -2.44 -9.87 4.90
N ARG A 18 -3.36 -9.01 5.38
CA ARG A 18 -4.78 -9.32 5.54
C ARG A 18 -5.67 -8.81 4.41
N THR A 19 -5.12 -8.32 3.30
CA THR A 19 -5.95 -7.76 2.21
C THR A 19 -6.94 -8.80 1.66
N GLY A 20 -6.54 -10.08 1.59
CA GLY A 20 -7.44 -11.16 1.19
C GLY A 20 -8.64 -11.33 2.13
N ASP A 21 -8.42 -11.21 3.44
CA ASP A 21 -9.48 -11.30 4.46
C ASP A 21 -10.43 -10.10 4.37
N LEU A 22 -9.90 -8.89 4.15
CA LEU A 22 -10.71 -7.68 3.98
C LEU A 22 -11.65 -7.80 2.76
N VAL A 23 -11.11 -8.28 1.64
CA VAL A 23 -11.90 -8.50 0.42
C VAL A 23 -12.95 -9.60 0.64
N ALA A 24 -12.60 -10.67 1.36
CA ALA A 24 -13.55 -11.72 1.72
C ALA A 24 -14.67 -11.22 2.63
N GLU A 25 -14.37 -10.39 3.63
CA GLU A 25 -15.36 -9.77 4.51
C GLU A 25 -16.29 -8.83 3.72
N ALA A 26 -15.73 -8.06 2.78
CA ALA A 26 -16.53 -7.20 1.90
C ALA A 26 -17.48 -8.00 1.01
N CYS A 27 -17.02 -9.11 0.43
CA CYS A 27 -17.87 -10.04 -0.32
C CYS A 27 -18.96 -10.63 0.59
N ALA A 28 -18.60 -11.13 1.78
CA ALA A 28 -19.56 -11.71 2.72
C ALA A 28 -20.63 -10.70 3.15
N TRP A 29 -20.23 -9.46 3.44
CA TRP A 29 -21.16 -8.37 3.77
C TRP A 29 -22.11 -8.04 2.61
N SER A 30 -21.63 -8.16 1.37
CA SER A 30 -22.45 -7.87 0.19
C SER A 30 -23.56 -8.91 -0.04
N VAL A 31 -23.44 -10.12 0.51
CA VAL A 31 -24.42 -11.19 0.31
C VAL A 31 -25.81 -10.73 0.76
N GLY A 32 -26.77 -10.79 -0.17
CA GLY A 32 -28.14 -10.36 0.07
C GLY A 32 -28.38 -8.85 -0.06
N VAL A 33 -27.37 -8.07 -0.46
CA VAL A 33 -27.57 -6.66 -0.87
C VAL A 33 -28.46 -6.61 -2.11
N SER A 34 -28.26 -7.49 -3.09
CA SER A 34 -29.04 -7.55 -4.32
C SER A 34 -30.54 -7.83 -4.08
N ASP A 35 -30.88 -8.55 -3.01
CA ASP A 35 -32.27 -8.82 -2.64
C ASP A 35 -32.97 -7.62 -1.98
N GLN A 36 -32.23 -6.60 -1.56
CA GLN A 36 -32.80 -5.44 -0.90
C GLN A 36 -33.61 -4.57 -1.88
N PRO A 37 -34.71 -3.93 -1.44
CA PRO A 37 -35.43 -2.96 -2.25
C PRO A 37 -34.53 -1.78 -2.64
N HIS A 38 -34.49 -1.45 -3.92
CA HIS A 38 -33.84 -0.23 -4.39
C HIS A 38 -34.70 0.99 -4.01
N ARG A 39 -34.06 1.97 -3.40
CA ARG A 39 -34.70 3.17 -2.85
C ARG A 39 -34.14 4.42 -3.50
N VAL A 40 -35.01 5.41 -3.66
CA VAL A 40 -34.67 6.72 -4.18
C VAL A 40 -35.22 7.81 -3.29
N ARG A 41 -34.58 8.98 -3.27
CA ARG A 41 -35.14 10.17 -2.66
C ARG A 41 -36.11 10.83 -3.65
N ARG A 42 -37.33 11.10 -3.21
CA ARG A 42 -38.34 11.87 -3.96
C ARG A 42 -38.97 12.88 -3.02
N HIS A 43 -38.84 14.17 -3.36
CA HIS A 43 -39.34 15.27 -2.53
C HIS A 43 -38.89 15.18 -1.06
N GLY A 44 -37.61 14.84 -0.84
CA GLY A 44 -37.02 14.70 0.49
C GLY A 44 -37.44 13.45 1.27
N ARG A 45 -38.17 12.52 0.66
CA ARG A 45 -38.57 11.24 1.27
C ARG A 45 -37.93 10.06 0.56
N VAL A 46 -37.48 9.09 1.34
CA VAL A 46 -36.98 7.82 0.80
C VAL A 46 -38.18 6.94 0.44
N VAL A 47 -38.24 6.50 -0.80
CA VAL A 47 -39.31 5.63 -1.30
C VAL A 47 -38.72 4.46 -2.08
N ASP A 48 -39.37 3.30 -1.97
CA ASP A 48 -39.02 2.14 -2.78
C ASP A 48 -39.34 2.42 -4.25
N SER A 49 -38.39 2.09 -5.13
CA SER A 49 -38.55 2.25 -6.57
C SER A 49 -39.40 1.16 -7.23
N GLY A 50 -39.74 0.11 -6.48
CA GLY A 50 -40.52 -1.04 -6.96
C GLY A 50 -39.70 -2.21 -7.51
N LEU A 51 -38.37 -2.09 -7.56
CA LEU A 51 -37.44 -3.17 -7.91
C LEU A 51 -36.43 -3.41 -6.78
N THR A 52 -35.84 -4.61 -6.73
CA THR A 52 -34.66 -4.87 -5.89
C THR A 52 -33.40 -4.29 -6.55
N LEU A 53 -32.31 -4.15 -5.79
CA LEU A 53 -31.02 -3.75 -6.30
C LEU A 53 -30.51 -4.72 -7.38
N GLY A 54 -30.62 -6.03 -7.15
CA GLY A 54 -30.23 -7.07 -8.10
C GLY A 54 -31.02 -7.03 -9.40
N ALA A 55 -32.35 -6.83 -9.33
CA ALA A 55 -33.19 -6.73 -10.51
C ALA A 55 -32.83 -5.52 -11.38
N ARG A 56 -32.43 -4.39 -10.76
CA ARG A 56 -31.94 -3.22 -11.48
C ARG A 56 -30.55 -3.43 -12.06
N ALA A 57 -29.64 -4.01 -11.28
CA ALA A 57 -28.29 -4.35 -11.72
C ALA A 57 -28.33 -5.26 -12.96
N ALA A 58 -29.17 -6.29 -12.95
CA ALA A 58 -29.38 -7.19 -14.09
C ALA A 58 -29.95 -6.48 -15.33
N ALA A 59 -30.74 -5.41 -15.13
CA ALA A 59 -31.27 -4.58 -16.20
C ALA A 59 -30.27 -3.48 -16.67
N GLY A 60 -29.06 -3.43 -16.11
CA GLY A 60 -28.06 -2.40 -16.41
C GLY A 60 -28.47 -1.00 -15.98
N LEU A 61 -29.37 -0.89 -14.99
CA LEU A 61 -29.86 0.38 -14.47
C LEU A 61 -29.01 0.83 -13.28
N PRO A 62 -28.78 2.15 -13.10
CA PRO A 62 -28.08 2.69 -11.94
C PRO A 62 -28.77 2.30 -10.62
N LEU A 63 -27.96 2.03 -9.60
CA LEU A 63 -28.36 1.73 -8.24
C LEU A 63 -28.22 2.95 -7.31
N SER A 64 -27.36 3.89 -7.68
CA SER A 64 -27.28 5.22 -7.10
C SER A 64 -28.34 6.16 -7.67
N GLY A 65 -28.82 7.10 -6.85
CA GLY A 65 -29.71 8.17 -7.28
C GLY A 65 -28.91 9.37 -7.81
N GLU A 66 -29.42 10.08 -8.82
CA GLU A 66 -28.75 11.27 -9.39
C GLU A 66 -28.52 12.37 -8.34
N GLU A 67 -29.40 12.50 -7.34
CA GLU A 67 -29.29 13.48 -6.25
C GLU A 67 -28.36 13.03 -5.11
N ASP A 68 -28.04 11.73 -5.05
CA ASP A 68 -27.43 11.07 -3.89
C ASP A 68 -26.04 10.49 -4.23
N ALA A 69 -25.52 10.70 -5.44
CA ALA A 69 -24.23 10.18 -5.87
C ALA A 69 -23.08 10.82 -5.05
N ARG A 70 -22.31 9.98 -4.36
CA ARG A 70 -21.09 10.39 -3.66
C ARG A 70 -20.03 10.74 -4.71
N LEU A 71 -19.68 12.04 -4.82
CA LEU A 71 -18.68 12.52 -5.78
C LEU A 71 -17.31 11.80 -5.62
N GLU A 72 -16.99 11.39 -4.40
CA GLU A 72 -15.76 10.68 -4.03
C GLU A 72 -15.71 9.23 -4.56
N LEU A 73 -16.85 8.64 -4.90
CA LEU A 73 -16.92 7.30 -5.51
C LEU A 73 -16.74 7.35 -7.04
N GLY A 74 -16.67 8.52 -7.68
CA GLY A 74 -16.49 8.63 -9.14
C GLY A 74 -17.60 8.00 -9.98
N ASP A 75 -17.36 7.85 -11.29
CA ASP A 75 -18.34 7.32 -12.25
C ASP A 75 -18.45 5.79 -12.16
N ALA A 76 -19.32 5.31 -11.26
CA ALA A 76 -19.56 3.88 -11.09
C ALA A 76 -20.26 3.26 -12.32
N ARG A 77 -19.84 2.04 -12.69
CA ARG A 77 -20.53 1.26 -13.72
C ARG A 77 -21.88 0.79 -13.18
N PRO A 78 -23.01 0.98 -13.90
CA PRO A 78 -24.31 0.52 -13.45
C PRO A 78 -24.33 -0.96 -13.07
N GLY A 79 -24.85 -1.26 -11.87
CA GLY A 79 -24.93 -2.61 -11.32
C GLY A 79 -23.62 -3.19 -10.77
N SER A 80 -22.55 -2.39 -10.66
CA SER A 80 -21.31 -2.81 -10.01
C SER A 80 -21.41 -2.72 -8.47
N PHE A 81 -20.42 -3.30 -7.78
CA PHE A 81 -20.29 -3.15 -6.33
C PHE A 81 -20.23 -1.67 -5.90
N GLN A 82 -19.45 -0.85 -6.63
CA GLN A 82 -19.34 0.58 -6.35
C GLN A 82 -20.66 1.34 -6.56
N ASP A 83 -21.44 0.99 -7.58
CA ASP A 83 -22.77 1.57 -7.79
C ASP A 83 -23.73 1.18 -6.65
N ALA A 84 -23.62 -0.07 -6.17
CA ALA A 84 -24.41 -0.54 -5.03
C ALA A 84 -24.09 0.23 -3.73
N LEU A 85 -22.84 0.61 -3.49
CA LEU A 85 -22.46 1.45 -2.34
C LEU A 85 -23.17 2.82 -2.37
N GLY A 86 -23.53 3.33 -3.55
CA GLY A 86 -24.31 4.55 -3.71
C GLY A 86 -25.81 4.40 -3.46
N ALA A 87 -26.33 3.19 -3.24
CA ALA A 87 -27.75 2.98 -3.01
C ALA A 87 -28.19 3.36 -1.58
N LEU A 88 -29.46 3.76 -1.44
CA LEU A 88 -30.03 4.19 -0.17
C LEU A 88 -30.53 3.02 0.70
N THR A 89 -30.22 3.10 1.98
CA THR A 89 -30.81 2.30 3.06
C THR A 89 -32.24 2.78 3.41
N PRO A 90 -33.02 2.01 4.20
CA PRO A 90 -34.35 2.44 4.66
C PRO A 90 -34.35 3.75 5.47
N SER A 91 -33.24 4.06 6.16
CA SER A 91 -33.08 5.32 6.91
C SER A 91 -32.69 6.49 6.03
N GLY A 92 -32.38 6.25 4.75
CA GLY A 92 -31.90 7.27 3.81
C GLY A 92 -30.40 7.55 3.90
N ALA A 93 -29.64 6.81 4.70
CA ALA A 93 -28.18 6.78 4.61
C ALA A 93 -27.73 5.95 3.39
N MET A 94 -26.50 6.13 2.92
CA MET A 94 -25.97 5.32 1.82
C MET A 94 -25.51 3.95 2.33
N LEU A 95 -25.49 2.96 1.43
CA LEU A 95 -24.85 1.68 1.72
C LEU A 95 -23.35 1.85 1.98
N ALA A 96 -22.68 2.84 1.38
CA ALA A 96 -21.30 3.21 1.69
C ALA A 96 -21.08 3.49 3.19
N ASP A 97 -21.94 4.30 3.82
CA ASP A 97 -21.82 4.63 5.25
C ASP A 97 -22.07 3.42 6.17
N ARG A 98 -22.82 2.44 5.66
CA ARG A 98 -23.08 1.18 6.35
C ARG A 98 -21.89 0.23 6.18
N PHE A 99 -21.36 0.14 4.97
CA PHE A 99 -20.17 -0.65 4.65
C PHE A 99 -18.95 -0.20 5.46
N GLU A 100 -18.70 1.10 5.53
CA GLU A 100 -17.61 1.67 6.32
C GLU A 100 -17.72 1.24 7.79
N ARG A 101 -18.90 1.39 8.38
CA ARG A 101 -19.14 1.10 9.80
C ARG A 101 -19.17 -0.39 10.14
N GLU A 102 -19.72 -1.21 9.25
CA GLU A 102 -19.94 -2.64 9.52
C GLU A 102 -18.75 -3.50 9.09
N VAL A 103 -17.93 -3.04 8.14
CA VAL A 103 -16.81 -3.80 7.58
C VAL A 103 -15.48 -3.09 7.79
N VAL A 104 -15.33 -1.86 7.28
CA VAL A 104 -14.02 -1.19 7.24
C VAL A 104 -13.55 -0.83 8.66
N ASP A 105 -14.38 -0.16 9.45
CA ASP A 105 -14.07 0.30 10.80
C ASP A 105 -13.67 -0.85 11.74
N PRO A 106 -14.46 -1.94 11.87
CA PRO A 106 -14.08 -3.06 12.72
C PRO A 106 -12.83 -3.78 12.23
N PHE A 107 -12.68 -3.94 10.91
CA PHE A 107 -11.51 -4.61 10.33
C PHE A 107 -10.22 -3.82 10.55
N VAL A 108 -10.27 -2.50 10.38
CA VAL A 108 -9.15 -1.59 10.61
C VAL A 108 -8.75 -1.61 12.09
N LEU A 109 -9.72 -1.53 13.00
CA LEU A 109 -9.44 -1.64 14.44
C LEU A 109 -8.74 -2.96 14.77
N ASP A 110 -9.29 -4.10 14.34
CA ASP A 110 -8.69 -5.42 14.57
C ASP A 110 -7.30 -5.53 13.96
N THR A 111 -7.06 -4.91 12.80
CA THR A 111 -5.74 -4.83 12.16
C THR A 111 -4.75 -4.03 12.99
N CYS A 112 -5.17 -2.88 13.54
CA CYS A 112 -4.35 -2.06 14.40
C CYS A 112 -4.01 -2.76 15.73
N VAL A 113 -4.99 -3.45 16.34
CA VAL A 113 -4.77 -4.22 17.56
C VAL A 113 -3.75 -5.34 17.32
N ARG A 114 -3.85 -6.09 16.22
CA ARG A 114 -2.87 -7.12 15.86
C ARG A 114 -1.47 -6.56 15.65
N ALA A 115 -1.36 -5.37 15.04
CA ALA A 115 -0.07 -4.69 14.88
C ALA A 115 0.50 -4.29 16.25
N ALA A 116 -0.32 -3.72 17.13
CA ALA A 116 0.07 -3.37 18.50
C ALA A 116 0.52 -4.60 19.30
N GLU A 117 -0.20 -5.73 19.21
CA GLU A 117 0.20 -7.00 19.82
C GLU A 117 1.58 -7.46 19.31
N ARG A 118 1.82 -7.38 18.00
CA ARG A 118 3.09 -7.77 17.40
C ARG A 118 4.24 -6.88 17.88
N VAL A 119 4.05 -5.55 18.00
CA VAL A 119 5.07 -4.64 18.57
C VAL A 119 5.36 -5.01 20.02
N ARG A 120 4.32 -5.19 20.83
CA ARG A 120 4.43 -5.58 22.25
C ARG A 120 5.24 -6.86 22.44
N GLU A 121 5.07 -7.83 21.55
CA GLU A 121 5.80 -9.11 21.59
C GLU A 121 7.24 -9.01 21.06
N SER A 122 7.46 -8.23 20.00
CA SER A 122 8.78 -8.13 19.36
C SER A 122 9.75 -7.22 20.11
N ASP A 123 9.25 -6.15 20.73
CA ASP A 123 10.08 -5.18 21.45
C ASP A 123 9.34 -4.60 22.68
N PRO A 124 9.32 -5.35 23.80
CA PRO A 124 8.59 -4.94 25.00
C PRO A 124 9.09 -3.64 25.64
N ALA A 125 10.39 -3.33 25.51
CA ALA A 125 10.98 -2.13 26.08
C ALA A 125 10.49 -0.89 25.32
N ALA A 126 10.48 -0.99 24.00
CA ALA A 126 10.08 0.08 23.12
C ALA A 126 8.55 0.26 23.13
N TRP A 127 7.78 -0.82 23.33
CA TRP A 127 6.34 -0.76 23.65
C TRP A 127 6.06 0.00 24.95
N ALA A 128 6.85 -0.21 26.01
CA ALA A 128 6.66 0.51 27.27
C ALA A 128 6.89 2.03 27.12
N GLU A 129 7.91 2.44 26.35
CA GLU A 129 8.13 3.86 26.04
C GLU A 129 6.93 4.47 25.29
N LEU A 130 6.38 3.74 24.31
CA LEU A 130 5.22 4.19 23.56
C LEU A 130 3.98 4.36 24.47
N LEU A 131 3.76 3.43 25.39
CA LEU A 131 2.68 3.52 26.37
C LEU A 131 2.81 4.77 27.25
N ASP A 132 4.02 5.07 27.73
CA ASP A 132 4.31 6.28 28.49
C ASP A 132 4.03 7.55 27.67
N ASP A 133 4.42 7.57 26.39
CA ASP A 133 4.17 8.70 25.48
C ASP A 133 2.68 8.92 25.19
N LEU A 134 1.90 7.84 25.07
CA LEU A 134 0.45 7.88 24.88
C LEU A 134 -0.33 8.13 26.17
N GLY A 135 0.30 7.94 27.34
CA GLY A 135 -0.34 8.03 28.65
C GLY A 135 -1.26 6.84 28.96
N GLU A 136 -0.99 5.68 28.35
CA GLU A 136 -1.78 4.45 28.47
C GLU A 136 -1.01 3.39 29.27
N ASP A 137 -1.70 2.46 29.93
CA ASP A 137 -1.07 1.39 30.73
C ASP A 137 -0.84 0.08 29.96
N GLY A 138 -1.43 -0.04 28.77
CA GLY A 138 -1.30 -1.21 27.89
C GLY A 138 -2.17 -2.40 28.24
N GLU A 139 -3.07 -2.30 29.23
CA GLU A 139 -4.03 -3.37 29.57
C GLU A 139 -5.14 -3.48 28.51
N ASP A 140 -5.56 -2.33 27.94
CA ASP A 140 -6.53 -2.24 26.86
C ASP A 140 -5.86 -1.78 25.56
N LEU A 141 -5.54 -2.73 24.68
CA LEU A 141 -4.93 -2.42 23.38
C LEU A 141 -5.85 -1.60 22.47
N VAL A 142 -7.17 -1.69 22.63
CA VAL A 142 -8.10 -0.85 21.87
C VAL A 142 -7.95 0.61 22.32
N ALA A 143 -7.86 0.87 23.62
CA ALA A 143 -7.61 2.21 24.13
C ALA A 143 -6.28 2.77 23.62
N VAL A 144 -5.21 1.96 23.63
CA VAL A 144 -3.90 2.34 23.08
C VAL A 144 -3.99 2.69 21.59
N VAL A 145 -4.68 1.87 20.79
CA VAL A 145 -4.88 2.13 19.36
C VAL A 145 -5.65 3.42 19.12
N ARG A 146 -6.66 3.70 19.93
CA ARG A 146 -7.45 4.94 19.85
C ARG A 146 -6.62 6.15 20.23
N ALA A 147 -5.81 6.06 21.28
CA ALA A 147 -4.89 7.11 21.72
C ALA A 147 -3.83 7.44 20.66
N GLY A 148 -3.33 6.41 19.96
CA GLY A 148 -2.38 6.57 18.85
C GLY A 148 -3.01 7.03 17.52
N GLU A 149 -4.35 7.11 17.42
CA GLU A 149 -5.11 7.49 16.23
C GLU A 149 -4.75 6.72 14.93
N TRP A 150 -4.15 5.52 15.05
CA TRP A 150 -3.60 4.79 13.90
C TRP A 150 -4.67 4.27 12.91
N GLU A 151 -5.92 4.19 13.34
CA GLU A 151 -7.04 3.73 12.50
C GLU A 151 -7.38 4.72 11.38
N ALA A 152 -7.29 6.03 11.65
CA ALA A 152 -7.71 7.07 10.71
C ALA A 152 -6.98 6.99 9.35
N PRO A 153 -5.63 6.94 9.29
CA PRO A 153 -4.94 6.77 8.01
C PRO A 153 -5.22 5.40 7.38
N LEU A 154 -5.33 4.35 8.18
CA LEU A 154 -5.49 2.98 7.69
C LEU A 154 -6.88 2.72 7.10
N ARG A 155 -7.91 3.43 7.57
CA ARG A 155 -9.28 3.37 7.03
C ARG A 155 -9.33 3.73 5.56
N THR A 156 -8.69 4.85 5.21
CA THR A 156 -8.63 5.31 3.81
C THR A 156 -7.94 4.25 2.95
N GLU A 157 -6.82 3.70 3.41
CA GLU A 157 -6.08 2.67 2.67
C GLU A 157 -6.90 1.39 2.50
N ALA A 158 -7.61 0.94 3.53
CA ALA A 158 -8.48 -0.23 3.49
C ALA A 158 -9.65 -0.05 2.50
N GLU A 159 -10.33 1.11 2.51
CA GLU A 159 -11.40 1.41 1.55
C GLU A 159 -10.88 1.38 0.11
N GLN A 160 -9.72 2.00 -0.15
CA GLN A 160 -9.12 2.01 -1.48
C GLN A 160 -8.73 0.61 -1.94
N LEU A 161 -8.24 -0.27 -1.06
CA LEU A 161 -7.95 -1.66 -1.40
C LEU A 161 -9.20 -2.44 -1.81
N VAL A 162 -10.31 -2.26 -1.07
CA VAL A 162 -11.59 -2.90 -1.43
C VAL A 162 -12.10 -2.39 -2.76
N LEU A 163 -12.13 -1.07 -2.95
CA LEU A 163 -12.60 -0.47 -4.21
C LEU A 163 -11.72 -0.91 -5.38
N ALA A 164 -10.41 -0.92 -5.22
CA ALA A 164 -9.53 -1.39 -6.28
C ALA A 164 -9.72 -2.89 -6.61
N ALA A 165 -10.16 -3.71 -5.66
CA ALA A 165 -10.47 -5.12 -5.89
C ALA A 165 -11.86 -5.34 -6.51
N LEU A 166 -12.89 -4.63 -6.02
CA LEU A 166 -14.30 -4.97 -6.26
C LEU A 166 -15.10 -3.91 -7.02
N ALA A 167 -14.66 -2.65 -7.08
CA ALA A 167 -15.51 -1.52 -7.50
C ALA A 167 -16.26 -1.74 -8.83
N THR A 168 -15.56 -2.30 -9.82
CA THR A 168 -16.11 -2.52 -11.17
C THR A 168 -16.73 -3.90 -11.38
N ALA A 169 -16.59 -4.80 -10.40
CA ALA A 169 -17.17 -6.13 -10.45
C ALA A 169 -18.71 -6.04 -10.38
N PRO A 170 -19.44 -6.84 -11.17
CA PRO A 170 -20.90 -6.89 -11.06
C PRO A 170 -21.34 -7.32 -9.65
N LEU A 171 -22.29 -6.61 -9.05
CA LEU A 171 -22.76 -6.90 -7.69
C LEU A 171 -23.15 -8.38 -7.51
N LEU A 172 -23.88 -8.93 -8.48
CA LEU A 172 -24.33 -10.33 -8.46
C LEU A 172 -23.16 -11.34 -8.51
N GLU A 173 -22.02 -10.97 -9.09
CA GLU A 173 -20.81 -11.82 -9.09
C GLU A 173 -20.04 -11.70 -7.77
N VAL A 174 -20.07 -10.53 -7.12
CA VAL A 174 -19.47 -10.33 -5.79
C VAL A 174 -20.23 -11.11 -4.71
N GLU A 175 -21.55 -11.22 -4.86
CA GLU A 175 -22.42 -11.99 -3.95
C GLU A 175 -22.38 -13.51 -4.18
N ALA A 176 -22.08 -13.96 -5.40
CA ALA A 176 -22.04 -15.38 -5.71
C ALA A 176 -20.92 -16.06 -4.90
N GLU A 177 -21.26 -17.13 -4.18
CA GLU A 177 -20.32 -17.85 -3.31
C GLU A 177 -19.03 -18.23 -4.07
N GLY A 178 -17.92 -17.70 -3.57
CA GLY A 178 -16.58 -17.92 -4.09
C GLY A 178 -16.08 -16.71 -4.84
N LEU A 179 -15.14 -15.98 -4.22
CA LEU A 179 -14.29 -15.03 -4.92
C LEU A 179 -13.73 -15.72 -6.18
N PRO A 180 -14.16 -15.34 -7.40
CA PRO A 180 -13.51 -15.87 -8.58
C PRO A 180 -12.01 -15.57 -8.46
N LEU A 181 -11.17 -16.57 -8.77
CA LEU A 181 -9.72 -16.48 -8.63
C LEU A 181 -9.15 -15.21 -9.30
N SER A 182 -9.83 -14.69 -10.33
CA SER A 182 -9.54 -13.42 -10.98
C SER A 182 -9.65 -12.20 -10.05
N LEU A 183 -10.62 -12.13 -9.14
CA LEU A 183 -10.76 -11.05 -8.16
C LEU A 183 -9.68 -11.13 -7.08
N VAL A 184 -9.35 -12.34 -6.62
CA VAL A 184 -8.22 -12.54 -5.68
C VAL A 184 -6.91 -12.10 -6.34
N ARG A 185 -6.69 -12.47 -7.61
CA ARG A 185 -5.50 -12.06 -8.37
C ARG A 185 -5.49 -10.58 -8.70
N ALA A 186 -6.64 -9.96 -8.93
CA ALA A 186 -6.75 -8.51 -9.11
C ALA A 186 -6.42 -7.76 -7.82
N ALA A 187 -6.98 -8.19 -6.69
CA ALA A 187 -6.63 -7.66 -5.37
C ALA A 187 -5.13 -7.80 -5.08
N GLU A 188 -4.56 -9.00 -5.30
CA GLU A 188 -3.12 -9.25 -5.12
C GLU A 188 -2.26 -8.38 -6.06
N ALA A 189 -2.68 -8.19 -7.31
CA ALA A 189 -1.99 -7.33 -8.27
C ALA A 189 -2.04 -5.86 -7.85
N THR A 190 -3.18 -5.39 -7.35
CA THR A 190 -3.32 -4.04 -6.78
C THR A 190 -2.45 -3.88 -5.54
N THR A 191 -2.46 -4.81 -4.59
CA THR A 191 -1.58 -4.77 -3.40
C THR A 191 -0.12 -4.72 -3.81
N ARG A 192 0.28 -5.51 -4.81
CA ARG A 192 1.64 -5.50 -5.35
C ARG A 192 2.00 -4.19 -6.06
N ALA A 193 1.05 -3.58 -6.78
CA ALA A 193 1.25 -2.30 -7.43
C ALA A 193 1.32 -1.14 -6.40
N ALA A 194 0.51 -1.21 -5.35
CA ALA A 194 0.49 -0.26 -4.24
C ALA A 194 1.72 -0.39 -3.32
N ALA A 195 2.39 -1.54 -3.32
CA ALA A 195 3.61 -1.75 -2.54
C ALA A 195 4.78 -0.85 -2.97
N GLY A 196 4.78 -0.32 -4.20
CA GLY A 196 5.94 0.37 -4.77
C GLY A 196 7.21 -0.51 -4.76
N PRO A 197 8.30 -0.13 -5.45
CA PRO A 197 9.59 -0.74 -5.15
C PRO A 197 9.95 -0.35 -3.71
N ALA A 198 10.10 -1.34 -2.82
CA ALA A 198 10.44 -1.12 -1.43
C ALA A 198 11.70 -0.25 -1.32
N SER A 199 11.54 0.96 -0.77
CA SER A 199 12.66 1.71 -0.21
C SER A 199 13.22 0.90 0.95
N GLY A 200 14.39 0.29 0.75
CA GLY A 200 15.13 -0.39 1.80
C GLY A 200 15.55 0.57 2.93
N PRO A 201 15.81 0.05 4.14
CA PRO A 201 15.75 0.79 5.40
C PRO A 201 16.95 1.72 5.64
N PRO A 202 16.83 2.70 6.55
CA PRO A 202 17.97 3.48 7.01
C PRO A 202 18.81 2.62 7.96
N ALA A 203 20.04 2.28 7.58
CA ALA A 203 21.03 1.73 8.51
C ALA A 203 21.95 2.87 8.97
N GLY A 204 21.91 3.14 10.27
CA GLY A 204 22.53 4.29 10.91
C GLY A 204 24.06 4.30 10.91
N SER A 205 24.57 5.49 11.20
CA SER A 205 25.99 5.79 11.40
C SER A 205 26.62 5.01 12.57
N SER A 206 27.77 4.41 12.27
CA SER A 206 28.95 4.14 13.15
C SER A 206 28.80 3.04 14.23
N ALA A 207 29.74 2.12 14.47
CA ALA A 207 31.16 2.03 14.12
C ALA A 207 31.63 0.56 14.21
N GLY A 208 32.70 0.20 13.48
CA GLY A 208 33.59 -0.90 13.86
C GLY A 208 33.76 -2.02 12.82
N SER A 209 34.87 -1.94 12.10
CA SER A 209 35.43 -2.92 11.15
C SER A 209 35.19 -4.40 11.48
N SER A 210 34.75 -5.18 10.48
CA SER A 210 35.12 -6.58 10.17
C SER A 210 34.37 -7.01 8.90
N ALA A 211 34.92 -6.72 7.71
CA ALA A 211 35.67 -7.68 6.90
C ALA A 211 34.85 -8.88 6.37
N GLY A 212 34.53 -8.82 5.07
CA GLY A 212 34.59 -9.98 4.19
C GLY A 212 33.26 -10.61 3.76
N GLY A 213 32.76 -10.16 2.60
CA GLY A 213 31.92 -10.95 1.69
C GLY A 213 30.49 -11.21 2.15
N ASP A 214 29.50 -10.53 1.57
CA ASP A 214 28.74 -11.17 0.50
C ASP A 214 27.63 -10.31 -0.12
N ASP A 215 27.30 -9.13 0.41
CA ASP A 215 26.15 -8.40 -0.14
C ASP A 215 26.51 -7.28 -1.11
N LEU A 216 26.85 -7.64 -2.35
CA LEU A 216 26.94 -6.70 -3.47
C LEU A 216 25.56 -6.30 -4.02
N ALA A 217 24.44 -6.82 -3.48
CA ALA A 217 23.12 -6.50 -4.00
C ALA A 217 22.79 -5.01 -3.83
N GLY A 218 23.15 -4.42 -2.68
CA GLY A 218 23.00 -2.99 -2.42
C GLY A 218 23.79 -2.13 -3.43
N ALA A 219 25.08 -2.41 -3.59
CA ALA A 219 25.93 -1.67 -4.52
C ALA A 219 25.46 -1.80 -5.99
N ARG A 220 24.98 -2.99 -6.41
CA ARG A 220 24.41 -3.18 -7.75
C ARG A 220 23.10 -2.43 -7.94
N PHE A 221 22.25 -2.39 -6.92
CA PHE A 221 21.01 -1.62 -6.94
C PHE A 221 21.30 -0.12 -7.13
N LEU A 222 22.22 0.44 -6.34
CA LEU A 222 22.62 1.84 -6.45
C LEU A 222 23.28 2.14 -7.82
N ALA A 223 24.07 1.21 -8.35
CA ALA A 223 24.66 1.37 -9.67
C ALA A 223 23.62 1.33 -10.81
N ALA A 224 22.57 0.50 -10.67
CA ALA A 224 21.45 0.48 -11.60
C ALA A 224 20.64 1.79 -11.55
N ALA A 225 20.42 2.35 -10.36
CA ALA A 225 19.80 3.65 -10.18
C ALA A 225 20.62 4.78 -10.85
N ALA A 226 21.94 4.79 -10.65
CA ALA A 226 22.84 5.75 -11.29
C ALA A 226 22.75 5.71 -12.83
N LEU A 227 22.61 4.52 -13.41
CA LEU A 227 22.46 4.34 -14.86
C LEU A 227 21.09 4.79 -15.37
N ALA A 228 20.02 4.54 -14.60
CA ALA A 228 18.68 4.98 -14.93
C ALA A 228 18.57 6.51 -14.93
N ASP A 229 19.11 7.16 -13.89
CA ASP A 229 19.10 8.63 -13.76
C ASP A 229 20.01 9.31 -14.78
N GLY A 230 21.11 8.66 -15.16
CA GLY A 230 22.06 9.18 -16.13
C GLY A 230 21.53 9.27 -17.56
N GLY A 231 20.50 8.50 -17.91
CA GLY A 231 19.83 8.55 -19.22
C GLY A 231 20.73 8.27 -20.43
N TRP A 232 21.89 7.63 -20.23
CA TRP A 232 22.85 7.36 -21.30
C TRP A 232 22.41 6.17 -22.17
N PRO A 233 22.76 6.17 -23.47
CA PRO A 233 22.63 4.96 -24.27
C PRO A 233 23.50 3.84 -23.68
N LEU A 234 22.90 2.66 -23.55
CA LEU A 234 23.58 1.46 -23.05
C LEU A 234 24.08 0.60 -24.24
N PRO A 235 25.31 0.06 -24.18
CA PRO A 235 26.28 0.20 -23.10
C PRO A 235 26.92 1.60 -23.05
N VAL A 236 27.22 2.09 -21.84
CA VAL A 236 27.76 3.46 -21.64
C VAL A 236 29.12 3.61 -22.33
N ALA A 237 29.20 4.58 -23.24
CA ALA A 237 30.40 4.88 -24.03
C ALA A 237 31.51 5.57 -23.20
N PRO A 238 32.79 5.47 -23.60
CA PRO A 238 33.92 6.00 -22.83
C PRO A 238 33.88 7.52 -22.61
N ALA A 239 33.23 8.25 -23.52
CA ALA A 239 33.01 9.68 -23.40
C ALA A 239 32.24 10.07 -22.12
N HIS A 240 31.48 9.14 -21.55
CA HIS A 240 30.69 9.36 -20.33
C HIS A 240 31.33 8.78 -19.07
N ALA A 241 32.56 8.23 -19.13
CA ALA A 241 33.19 7.58 -17.97
C ALA A 241 33.28 8.48 -16.73
N GLY A 242 33.62 9.77 -16.91
CA GLY A 242 33.67 10.72 -15.79
C GLY A 242 32.29 11.05 -15.21
N ALA A 243 31.27 11.18 -16.07
CA ALA A 243 29.89 11.43 -15.65
C ALA A 243 29.28 10.21 -14.93
N LEU A 244 29.59 9.01 -15.43
CA LEU A 244 29.21 7.76 -14.79
C LEU A 244 29.85 7.61 -13.41
N LEU A 245 31.16 7.85 -13.28
CA LEU A 245 31.83 7.80 -11.98
C LEU A 245 31.23 8.80 -11.00
N HIS A 246 30.96 10.03 -11.44
CA HIS A 246 30.31 11.02 -10.61
C HIS A 246 28.90 10.59 -10.16
N ALA A 247 28.11 10.01 -11.07
CA ALA A 247 26.77 9.53 -10.75
C ALA A 247 26.80 8.34 -9.77
N LEU A 248 27.72 7.39 -9.93
CA LEU A 248 27.87 6.26 -9.00
C LEU A 248 28.22 6.74 -7.58
N LEU A 249 29.17 7.67 -7.46
CA LEU A 249 29.51 8.24 -6.16
C LEU A 249 28.38 9.09 -5.57
N ALA A 250 27.62 9.81 -6.41
CA ALA A 250 26.48 10.61 -5.98
C ALA A 250 25.30 9.75 -5.47
N GLN A 251 25.17 8.51 -5.98
CA GLN A 251 24.23 7.52 -5.46
C GLN A 251 24.72 6.82 -4.18
N GLY A 252 25.90 7.20 -3.67
CA GLY A 252 26.42 6.71 -2.39
C GLY A 252 27.29 5.47 -2.47
N LEU A 253 27.70 5.01 -3.66
CA LEU A 253 28.71 3.95 -3.75
C LEU A 253 30.07 4.48 -3.32
N ASP A 254 30.80 3.69 -2.54
CA ASP A 254 32.21 3.96 -2.27
C ASP A 254 33.14 3.52 -3.43
N GLU A 255 34.41 3.91 -3.36
CA GLU A 255 35.37 3.63 -4.44
C GLU A 255 35.65 2.13 -4.63
N GLU A 256 35.61 1.34 -3.54
CA GLU A 256 35.85 -0.10 -3.58
C GLU A 256 34.63 -0.85 -4.14
N GLU A 257 33.43 -0.42 -3.76
CA GLU A 257 32.15 -0.90 -4.28
C GLU A 257 32.03 -0.64 -5.78
N VAL A 258 32.38 0.57 -6.24
CA VAL A 258 32.41 0.90 -7.68
C VAL A 258 33.31 -0.08 -8.43
N LEU A 259 34.52 -0.35 -7.93
CA LEU A 259 35.44 -1.31 -8.57
C LEU A 259 34.86 -2.73 -8.61
N ARG A 260 34.08 -3.12 -7.59
CA ARG A 260 33.46 -4.45 -7.50
C ARG A 260 32.22 -4.62 -8.38
N VAL A 261 31.43 -3.56 -8.61
CA VAL A 261 30.21 -3.62 -9.45
C VAL A 261 30.47 -3.31 -10.92
N LEU A 262 31.54 -2.57 -11.25
CA LEU A 262 31.91 -2.21 -12.61
C LEU A 262 31.88 -3.37 -13.64
N PRO A 263 32.32 -4.61 -13.32
CA PRO A 263 32.25 -5.74 -14.24
C PRO A 263 30.83 -6.16 -14.61
N ASP A 264 29.84 -5.86 -13.77
CA ASP A 264 28.44 -6.26 -13.92
C ASP A 264 27.59 -5.19 -14.64
N LEU A 265 28.14 -3.98 -14.84
CA LEU A 265 27.40 -2.88 -15.44
C LEU A 265 27.38 -2.95 -16.98
N PRO A 266 26.29 -2.50 -17.63
CA PRO A 266 26.21 -2.38 -19.08
C PRO A 266 27.05 -1.19 -19.58
N VAL A 267 28.37 -1.33 -19.51
CA VAL A 267 29.36 -0.31 -19.94
C VAL A 267 30.33 -0.92 -20.94
N GLU A 268 30.89 -0.09 -21.83
CA GLU A 268 31.98 -0.58 -22.67
C GLU A 268 33.23 -0.90 -21.83
N ARG A 269 34.04 -1.87 -22.27
CA ARG A 269 35.29 -2.22 -21.56
C ARG A 269 36.23 -1.01 -21.40
N ALA A 270 36.27 -0.14 -22.40
CA ALA A 270 37.07 1.09 -22.34
C ALA A 270 36.53 2.08 -21.30
N THR A 271 35.21 2.12 -21.08
CA THR A 271 34.57 2.89 -20.01
C THR A 271 34.94 2.34 -18.63
N ALA A 272 34.83 1.02 -18.44
CA ALA A 272 35.22 0.39 -17.17
C ALA A 272 36.69 0.63 -16.82
N ALA A 273 37.60 0.53 -17.81
CA ALA A 273 39.01 0.83 -17.62
C ALA A 273 39.26 2.32 -17.28
N ALA A 274 38.53 3.24 -17.91
CA ALA A 274 38.64 4.68 -17.63
C ALA A 274 38.17 5.03 -16.22
N VAL A 275 37.06 4.44 -15.75
CA VAL A 275 36.55 4.62 -14.38
C VAL A 275 37.55 4.05 -13.35
N GLY A 276 38.06 2.83 -13.57
CA GLY A 276 39.06 2.24 -12.69
C GLY A 276 40.36 3.06 -12.60
N THR A 277 40.79 3.65 -13.73
CA THR A 277 41.97 4.54 -13.76
C THR A 277 41.71 5.85 -13.00
N ALA A 278 40.50 6.41 -13.11
CA ALA A 278 40.14 7.65 -12.42
C ALA A 278 40.06 7.48 -10.89
N LEU A 279 39.60 6.33 -10.42
CA LEU A 279 39.59 5.98 -8.99
C LEU A 279 41.03 5.79 -8.45
N ALA A 280 41.90 5.10 -9.19
CA ALA A 280 43.29 4.91 -8.78
C ALA A 280 44.12 6.23 -8.69
N GLN A 281 43.65 7.31 -9.34
CA GLN A 281 44.30 8.62 -9.33
C GLN A 281 43.75 9.57 -8.25
N ARG A 282 42.70 9.19 -7.51
CA ARG A 282 42.17 9.98 -6.40
C ARG A 282 42.98 9.74 -5.13
N PRO A 283 43.55 10.79 -4.49
CA PRO A 283 44.26 10.63 -3.23
C PRO A 283 43.27 10.34 -2.09
N HIS A 284 43.48 9.24 -1.36
CA HIS A 284 42.69 8.86 -0.17
C HIS A 284 42.68 10.02 0.85
N ARG A 285 41.54 10.69 1.00
CA ARG A 285 41.27 11.56 2.15
C ARG A 285 40.54 10.75 3.21
N HIS A 286 41.28 10.27 4.20
CA HIS A 286 40.72 9.90 5.49
C HIS A 286 40.58 11.17 6.35
N GLY A 287 39.37 11.43 6.82
CA GLY A 287 39.01 12.52 7.72
C GLY A 287 37.52 12.49 7.99
#